data_AF-A0A957CWR1-F1
#
_entry.id   AF-A0A957CWR1-F1
#
_cell.length_a   1.000
_cell.length_b   1.000
_cell.length_c   1.000
_cell.angle_alpha   90.00
_cell.angle_beta   90.00
_cell.angle_gamma   90.00
#
_symmetry.space_group_name_H-M   'P 1'
#
loop_
_entity.id
_entity.type
_entity.pdbx_description
1 polymer ?
#
loop_
_entity_poly.entity_id
_entity_poly.type
_entity_poly.pdbx_seq_one_letter_code
_entity_poly.pdbx_strand_id
1 'polypeptide(L)'
;AGFLGHAVARYKGFSHRGFRIACVFDNNPDKIGEELDGLVIQDIRELEQTIRAMNIYVAIVAVPANVAQSITDRLVEGGVKAILSYAPIHLNVPAGVRVSYSDPVIQLQQMAFYLAE
;
A
#
# COMPACT_ATOMS: atom_id res chain seq x y z
N ALA A 1 -2.89 -1.78 8.23
CA ALA A 1 -1.81 -2.19 9.18
C ALA A 1 -1.86 -3.69 9.52
N GLY A 2 -1.71 -4.59 8.53
CA GLY A 2 -1.38 -6.01 8.76
C GLY A 2 0.13 -6.24 8.96
N PHE A 3 0.59 -7.48 9.13
CA PHE A 3 2.02 -7.79 9.31
C PHE A 3 2.92 -7.14 8.24
N LEU A 4 2.54 -7.26 6.96
CA LEU A 4 3.27 -6.63 5.87
C LEU A 4 3.21 -5.10 5.93
N GLY A 5 2.04 -4.53 6.25
CA GLY A 5 1.90 -3.08 6.44
C GLY A 5 2.80 -2.54 7.56
N HIS A 6 2.90 -3.26 8.68
CA HIS A 6 3.84 -2.91 9.76
C HIS A 6 5.30 -3.01 9.31
N ALA A 7 5.67 -4.07 8.60
CA ALA A 7 7.03 -4.26 8.09
C ALA A 7 7.43 -3.14 7.11
N VAL A 8 6.54 -2.80 6.19
CA VAL A 8 6.74 -1.70 5.22
C VAL A 8 6.83 -0.36 5.94
N ALA A 9 5.94 -0.06 6.89
CA ALA A 9 5.97 1.21 7.62
C ALA A 9 7.30 1.43 8.37
N ARG A 10 7.86 0.37 8.96
CA ARG A 10 9.14 0.40 9.69
C ARG A 10 10.37 0.34 8.80
N TYR A 11 10.21 0.16 7.49
CA TYR A 11 11.35 -0.02 6.59
C TYR A 11 12.05 1.30 6.30
N LYS A 12 13.17 1.53 6.98
CA LYS A 12 13.99 2.76 6.84
C LYS A 12 14.59 2.97 5.44
N GLY A 13 14.57 1.97 4.56
CA GLY A 13 15.08 2.11 3.19
C GLY A 13 14.32 3.12 2.33
N PHE A 14 13.07 3.46 2.69
CA PHE A 14 12.29 4.48 1.99
C PHE A 14 12.89 5.89 2.16
N SER A 15 13.26 6.27 3.39
CA SER A 15 13.74 7.62 3.69
C SER A 15 15.06 7.94 3.00
N HIS A 16 15.95 6.94 2.86
CA HIS A 16 17.20 7.08 2.12
C HIS A 16 17.02 7.35 0.61
N ARG A 17 15.82 7.09 0.06
CA ARG A 17 15.49 7.31 -1.36
C ARG A 17 14.47 8.43 -1.58
N GLY A 18 14.26 9.28 -0.57
CA GLY A 18 13.34 10.42 -0.65
C GLY A 18 11.86 10.08 -0.44
N PHE A 19 11.54 8.85 -0.02
CA PHE A 19 10.17 8.46 0.32
C PHE A 19 9.96 8.49 1.83
N ARG A 20 8.81 9.02 2.27
CA ARG A 20 8.40 8.99 3.67
C ARG A 20 6.98 8.43 3.77
N ILE A 21 6.78 7.46 4.65
CA ILE A 21 5.43 7.02 5.01
C ILE A 21 4.79 8.14 5.82
N ALA A 22 3.73 8.74 5.29
CA ALA A 22 3.10 9.92 5.87
C ALA A 22 1.90 9.58 6.75
N CYS A 23 1.22 8.47 6.46
CA CYS A 23 0.04 7.99 7.16
C CYS A 23 -0.12 6.48 6.93
N VAL A 24 -0.83 5.81 7.84
CA VAL A 24 -1.16 4.38 7.77
C VAL A 24 -2.62 4.21 8.13
N PHE A 25 -3.33 3.34 7.41
CA PHE A 25 -4.73 3.04 7.65
C PHE A 25 -4.97 1.56 7.97
N ASP A 26 -6.02 1.30 8.74
CA ASP A 26 -6.58 -0.03 8.97
C ASP A 26 -8.10 0.09 9.20
N ASN A 27 -8.82 -1.02 9.11
CA ASN A 27 -10.25 -1.09 9.44
C ASN A 27 -10.53 -1.83 10.75
N ASN A 28 -9.50 -2.43 11.37
CA ASN A 28 -9.62 -3.09 12.65
C ASN A 28 -9.70 -2.04 13.79
N PRO A 29 -10.84 -1.96 14.51
CA PRO A 29 -11.02 -1.03 15.62
C PRO A 29 -9.96 -1.14 16.71
N ASP A 30 -9.43 -2.33 16.94
CA ASP A 30 -8.43 -2.58 18.00
C ASP A 30 -7.06 -1.97 17.65
N LYS A 31 -6.79 -1.73 16.36
CA LYS A 31 -5.53 -1.14 15.89
C LYS A 31 -5.61 0.36 15.66
N ILE A 32 -6.80 0.86 15.38
CA ILE A 32 -7.00 2.29 15.10
C ILE A 32 -6.64 3.09 16.35
N GLY A 33 -5.80 4.11 16.18
CA GLY A 33 -5.26 4.91 17.28
C GLY A 33 -3.93 4.39 17.85
N GLU A 34 -3.50 3.16 17.53
CA GLU A 34 -2.18 2.68 17.92
C GLU A 34 -1.05 3.39 17.15
N GLU A 35 0.12 3.47 17.78
CA GLU A 35 1.32 4.04 17.16
C GLU A 35 2.12 2.99 16.38
N LEU A 36 2.53 3.37 15.18
CA LEU A 36 3.37 2.61 14.28
C LEU A 36 4.49 3.50 13.74
N ASP A 37 5.69 3.38 14.32
CA ASP A 37 6.89 4.11 13.89
C ASP A 37 6.67 5.64 13.88
N GLY A 38 6.07 6.18 14.95
CA GLY A 38 5.73 7.60 15.06
C GLY A 38 4.50 8.04 14.26
N LEU A 39 3.77 7.12 13.61
CA LEU A 39 2.52 7.39 12.92
C LEU A 39 1.35 6.76 13.68
N VAL A 40 0.25 7.50 13.81
CA VAL A 40 -1.00 6.94 14.36
C VAL A 40 -1.74 6.21 13.24
N ILE A 41 -2.17 4.97 13.51
CA ILE A 41 -3.02 4.21 12.58
C ILE A 41 -4.38 4.88 12.51
N GLN A 42 -4.71 5.41 11.34
CA GLN A 42 -5.99 6.08 11.06
C GLN A 42 -7.06 5.07 10.64
N ASP A 43 -8.32 5.43 10.88
CA ASP A 43 -9.45 4.68 10.38
C ASP A 43 -9.53 4.80 8.86
N ILE A 44 -9.75 3.68 8.17
CA ILE A 44 -9.91 3.66 6.71
C ILE A 44 -11.04 4.56 6.20
N ARG A 45 -11.99 4.98 7.03
CA ARG A 45 -13.05 5.95 6.69
C ARG A 45 -12.51 7.36 6.41
N GLU A 46 -11.33 7.70 6.91
CA GLU A 46 -10.70 9.02 6.75
C GLU A 46 -9.81 9.12 5.50
N LEU A 47 -9.68 8.02 4.75
CA LEU A 47 -8.70 7.83 3.67
C LEU A 47 -8.67 8.99 2.65
N GLU A 48 -9.78 9.30 2.01
CA GLU A 48 -9.85 10.29 0.93
C GLU A 48 -9.62 11.71 1.46
N GLN A 49 -10.11 11.99 2.67
CA GLN A 49 -9.89 13.28 3.32
C GLN A 49 -8.41 13.49 3.61
N THR A 50 -7.75 12.50 4.22
CA THR A 50 -6.32 12.57 4.55
C THR A 50 -5.46 12.65 3.29
N ILE A 51 -5.76 11.88 2.24
CA ILE A 51 -5.04 11.94 0.96
C ILE A 51 -5.05 13.35 0.38
N ARG A 52 -6.23 13.99 0.33
CA ARG A 52 -6.38 15.35 -0.21
C ARG A 52 -5.69 16.38 0.68
N ALA A 53 -5.91 16.31 1.99
CA ALA A 53 -5.32 17.26 2.95
C ALA A 53 -3.78 17.22 2.93
N MET A 54 -3.19 16.04 2.78
CA MET A 54 -1.74 15.84 2.79
C MET A 54 -1.10 15.83 1.40
N ASN A 55 -1.89 16.00 0.32
CA ASN A 55 -1.43 15.91 -1.07
C ASN A 55 -0.66 14.60 -1.37
N ILE A 56 -1.25 13.46 -1.03
CA ILE A 56 -0.64 12.14 -1.24
C ILE A 56 -0.87 11.66 -2.68
N TYR A 57 0.21 11.39 -3.41
CA TYR A 57 0.17 10.92 -4.81
C TYR A 57 0.56 9.45 -4.98
N VAL A 58 1.19 8.84 -3.97
CA VAL A 58 1.72 7.47 -4.00
C VAL A 58 1.18 6.69 -2.81
N ALA A 59 0.67 5.48 -3.04
CA ALA A 59 0.14 4.60 -1.99
C ALA A 59 0.70 3.18 -2.07
N ILE A 60 0.68 2.48 -0.93
CA ILE A 60 0.99 1.06 -0.84
C ILE A 60 -0.27 0.31 -0.43
N VAL A 61 -0.66 -0.71 -1.21
CA VAL A 61 -1.82 -1.57 -0.94
C VAL A 61 -1.32 -2.91 -0.45
N ALA A 62 -1.49 -3.17 0.85
CA ALA A 62 -1.09 -4.41 1.52
C ALA A 62 -2.30 -5.04 2.25
N VAL A 63 -3.40 -5.21 1.50
CA VAL A 63 -4.68 -5.76 1.99
C VAL A 63 -5.00 -7.08 1.26
N PRO A 64 -5.90 -7.92 1.80
CA PRO A 64 -6.33 -9.12 1.12
C PRO A 64 -7.00 -8.83 -0.24
N ALA A 65 -6.94 -9.81 -1.15
CA ALA A 65 -7.45 -9.72 -2.53
C ALA A 65 -8.88 -9.19 -2.62
N ASN A 66 -9.79 -9.69 -1.77
CA ASN A 66 -11.22 -9.39 -1.80
C ASN A 66 -11.56 -7.91 -1.55
N VAL A 67 -10.65 -7.13 -0.94
CA VAL A 67 -10.85 -5.71 -0.66
C VAL A 67 -9.88 -4.80 -1.41
N ALA A 68 -8.90 -5.36 -2.13
CA ALA A 68 -7.85 -4.57 -2.76
C ALA A 68 -8.37 -3.64 -3.87
N GLN A 69 -9.36 -4.08 -4.66
CA GLN A 69 -9.98 -3.22 -5.69
C GLN A 69 -10.72 -2.03 -5.07
N SER A 70 -11.60 -2.27 -4.10
CA SER A 70 -12.39 -1.19 -3.50
C SER A 70 -11.51 -0.15 -2.78
N ILE A 71 -10.44 -0.58 -2.11
CA ILE A 71 -9.46 0.35 -1.54
C ILE A 71 -8.72 1.12 -2.64
N THR A 72 -8.36 0.46 -3.74
CA THR A 72 -7.71 1.12 -4.88
C THR A 72 -8.60 2.20 -5.50
N ASP A 73 -9.88 1.93 -5.68
CA ASP A 73 -10.83 2.90 -6.21
C ASP A 73 -10.90 4.16 -5.33
N ARG A 74 -10.95 3.98 -4.00
CA ARG A 74 -10.94 5.07 -3.03
C ARG A 74 -9.63 5.85 -3.03
N LEU A 75 -8.48 5.18 -3.15
CA LEU A 75 -7.17 5.84 -3.29
C LEU A 75 -7.15 6.74 -4.53
N VAL A 76 -7.65 6.23 -5.66
CA VAL A 76 -7.72 6.96 -6.94
C VAL A 76 -8.66 8.16 -6.82
N GLU A 77 -9.82 8.00 -6.18
CA GLU A 77 -10.77 9.08 -5.89
C GLU A 77 -10.19 10.15 -4.95
N GLY A 78 -9.34 9.74 -4.01
CA GLY A 78 -8.57 10.63 -3.16
C GLY A 78 -7.53 11.46 -3.93
N GLY A 79 -7.08 11.00 -5.11
CA GLY A 79 -6.12 11.69 -5.96
C GLY A 79 -4.79 10.94 -6.17
N VAL A 80 -4.65 9.72 -5.62
CA VAL A 80 -3.45 8.89 -5.79
C VAL A 80 -3.25 8.54 -7.28
N LYS A 81 -2.00 8.62 -7.75
CA LYS A 81 -1.62 8.36 -9.15
C LYS A 81 -0.66 7.19 -9.31
N ALA A 82 0.02 6.76 -8.24
CA ALA A 82 0.89 5.60 -8.25
C ALA A 82 0.61 4.67 -7.07
N ILE A 83 0.50 3.37 -7.34
CA ILE A 83 0.18 2.36 -6.34
C ILE A 83 1.21 1.24 -6.41
N LEU A 84 1.81 0.90 -5.27
CA LEU A 84 2.53 -0.36 -5.09
C LEU A 84 1.59 -1.37 -4.44
N SER A 85 1.16 -2.38 -5.18
CA SER A 85 0.24 -3.41 -4.69
C SER A 85 0.99 -4.69 -4.33
N TYR A 86 0.73 -5.18 -3.13
CA TYR A 86 1.09 -6.54 -2.67
C TYR A 86 -0.11 -7.48 -2.69
N ALA A 87 -1.29 -7.02 -3.10
CA ALA A 87 -2.47 -7.87 -3.20
C ALA A 87 -2.35 -8.82 -4.40
N PRO A 88 -2.71 -10.11 -4.25
CA PRO A 88 -2.55 -11.12 -5.31
C PRO A 88 -3.71 -11.06 -6.32
N ILE A 89 -4.00 -9.87 -6.85
CA ILE A 89 -5.01 -9.64 -7.89
C ILE A 89 -4.54 -8.56 -8.85
N HIS A 90 -5.08 -8.59 -10.06
CA HIS A 90 -5.00 -7.46 -10.98
C HIS A 90 -6.00 -6.39 -10.59
N LEU A 91 -5.50 -5.16 -10.41
CA LEU A 91 -6.30 -3.99 -10.10
C LEU A 91 -6.69 -3.27 -11.39
N ASN A 92 -7.97 -2.95 -11.53
CA ASN A 92 -8.50 -2.09 -12.58
C ASN A 92 -8.35 -0.64 -12.13
N VAL A 93 -7.61 0.16 -12.90
CA VAL A 93 -7.40 1.58 -12.62
C VAL A 93 -7.62 2.41 -13.88
N PRO A 94 -8.07 3.68 -13.75
CA PRO A 94 -8.25 4.54 -14.91
C PRO A 94 -6.92 4.92 -15.56
N ALA A 95 -6.99 5.40 -16.80
CA ALA A 95 -5.84 5.95 -17.51
C ALA A 95 -5.16 7.06 -16.68
N GLY A 96 -3.83 7.03 -16.61
CA GLY A 96 -3.04 7.99 -15.83
C GLY A 96 -2.74 7.56 -14.39
N VAL A 97 -3.28 6.44 -13.92
CA VAL A 97 -2.86 5.79 -12.67
C VAL A 97 -1.94 4.62 -13.01
N ARG A 98 -0.81 4.52 -12.31
CA ARG A 98 0.15 3.42 -12.47
C ARG A 98 0.10 2.48 -11.28
N VAL A 99 0.08 1.19 -11.55
CA VAL A 99 0.18 0.14 -10.53
C VAL A 99 1.45 -0.67 -10.78
N SER A 100 2.26 -0.81 -9.74
CA SER A 100 3.37 -1.77 -9.69
C SER A 100 2.99 -2.90 -8.75
N TYR A 101 3.22 -4.15 -9.16
CA TYR A 101 2.89 -5.32 -8.37
C TYR A 101 4.15 -5.90 -7.74
N SER A 102 4.11 -6.17 -6.45
CA SER A 102 5.18 -6.85 -5.73
C SER A 102 4.66 -8.19 -5.21
N ASP A 103 4.82 -9.23 -6.03
CA ASP A 103 4.51 -10.60 -5.67
C ASP A 103 5.82 -11.40 -5.48
N PRO A 104 6.20 -11.74 -4.23
CA PRO A 104 7.42 -12.51 -3.98
C PRO A 104 7.35 -13.94 -4.54
N VAL A 105 6.16 -14.52 -4.73
CA VAL A 105 6.01 -15.87 -5.31
C VAL A 105 6.40 -15.85 -6.78
N ILE A 106 5.92 -14.86 -7.53
CA ILE A 106 6.30 -14.68 -8.95
C ILE A 106 7.80 -14.43 -9.08
N GLN A 107 8.38 -13.61 -8.19
CA GLN A 107 9.82 -13.35 -8.18
C GLN A 107 10.62 -14.64 -7.92
N LEU A 108 10.22 -15.45 -6.94
CA LEU A 108 10.87 -16.73 -6.67
C LEU A 108 10.74 -17.73 -7.83
N GLN A 109 9.58 -17.80 -8.49
CA GLN A 109 9.39 -18.65 -9.67
C GLN A 109 10.32 -18.25 -10.81
N GLN A 110 10.47 -16.94 -11.07
CA GLN A 110 11.41 -16.43 -12.07
C GLN A 110 12.85 -16.81 -11.73
N MET A 111 13.26 -16.64 -10.47
CA MET A 111 14.60 -17.04 -10.02
C MET A 111 14.83 -18.54 -10.17
N ALA A 112 13.85 -19.36 -9.80
CA ALA A 112 13.94 -20.81 -9.89
C ALA A 112 14.04 -21.31 -11.35
N PHE A 113 13.36 -20.65 -12.29
CA PHE A 113 13.48 -20.97 -13.71
C PHE A 113 14.93 -20.92 -14.20
N TYR A 114 15.69 -19.89 -13.81
CA TYR A 114 17.10 -19.76 -14.18
C TYR A 114 18.05 -20.74 -13.48
N LEU A 115 17.58 -21.46 -12.45
CA LEU A 115 18.36 -22.53 -11.81
C LEU A 115 18.15 -23.90 -12.47
N ALA A 116 17.13 -24.01 -13.31
CA ALA A 116 16.83 -25.22 -14.06
C ALA A 116 17.59 -25.30 -15.40
N GLU A 117 18.42 -24.30 -15.70
CA GLU A 117 19.39 -24.26 -16.81
C GLU A 117 20.82 -24.61 -16.32
#